data_AF-A0A945GXE2-F1
#
_entry.id   AF-A0A945GXE2-F1
#
_cell.length_a   1.000
_cell.length_b   1.000
_cell.length_c   1.000
_cell.angle_alpha   90.00
_cell.angle_beta   90.00
_cell.angle_gamma   90.00
#
_symmetry.space_group_name_H-M   'P 1'
#
loop_
_entity.id
_entity.type
_entity.pdbx_description
1 polymer ?
#
loop_
_entity_poly.entity_id
_entity_poly.type
_entity_poly.pdbx_seq_one_letter_code
_entity_poly.pdbx_strand_id
1 'polypeptide(L)'
;MKKMIFMFAGALLLISCAGAPPSMAIEKPNLLIMGEDADQDSVPRNSRVFRRVLDALTNEIHNEGFDVFDETAISLDDYAQGRVRRTDAEIIDIAKSVKRPPIDIAVIFTIYASARDFNYTTKIKTRVTGRILAVKSGQRLGNFEIESPREWTAAANCPRECLLETVGKYSKIIARDVGSVLAEKLVDIYDGDRDDDGYSKANLANGFSLVFDGFSEDDMLDMEEYIVVFKGYERHRAVYAGRMHHEYWYESSSTATRLNRNLRKMLKHIGISGRVQFSGNEYVVTRISKRKRRNLDPNNW
;
A
#
# COMPACT_ATOMS: atom_id res chain seq x y z
N MET A 1 41.53 50.34 21.60
CA MET A 1 40.36 50.09 20.71
C MET A 1 40.61 48.90 19.76
N LYS A 2 40.92 47.69 20.29
CA LYS A 2 41.14 46.47 19.49
C LYS A 2 40.58 45.19 20.14
N LYS A 3 40.01 45.29 21.35
CA LYS A 3 39.43 44.16 22.10
C LYS A 3 37.89 44.10 22.07
N MET A 4 37.22 45.12 21.52
CA MET A 4 35.75 45.17 21.43
C MET A 4 35.17 44.65 20.11
N ILE A 5 35.99 44.40 19.08
CA ILE A 5 35.50 43.91 17.78
C ILE A 5 35.35 42.38 17.78
N PHE A 6 36.08 41.66 18.63
CA PHE A 6 35.98 40.19 18.71
C PHE A 6 34.77 39.67 19.48
N MET A 7 34.07 40.51 20.27
CA MET A 7 32.88 40.09 21.01
C MET A 7 31.60 40.11 20.17
N PHE A 8 31.55 40.87 19.06
CA PHE A 8 30.37 40.91 18.20
C PHE A 8 30.35 39.82 17.12
N ALA A 9 31.50 39.21 16.81
CA ALA A 9 31.58 38.12 15.82
C ALA A 9 31.12 36.76 16.37
N GLY A 10 31.09 36.57 17.69
CA GLY A 10 30.65 35.31 18.32
C GLY A 10 29.13 35.20 18.52
N ALA A 11 28.41 36.31 18.53
CA ALA A 11 26.97 36.33 18.81
C ALA A 11 26.09 36.15 17.57
N LEU A 12 26.64 36.27 16.35
CA LEU A 12 25.87 36.18 15.10
C LEU A 12 25.84 34.78 14.48
N LEU A 13 26.57 33.80 15.04
CA LEU A 13 26.67 32.44 14.50
C LEU A 13 25.75 31.41 15.17
N LEU A 14 24.94 31.80 16.18
CA LEU A 14 24.08 30.89 16.94
C LEU A 14 22.59 30.96 16.60
N ILE A 15 22.18 31.82 15.66
CA ILE A 15 20.75 31.99 15.30
C ILE A 15 20.36 31.20 14.03
N SER A 16 21.30 30.57 13.32
CA SER A 16 21.00 29.99 12.00
C SER A 16 20.44 28.54 12.01
N CYS A 17 20.17 27.94 13.17
CA CYS A 17 19.65 26.55 13.24
C CYS A 17 18.19 26.42 13.70
N ALA A 18 17.45 27.51 13.91
CA ALA A 18 16.09 27.45 14.46
C ALA A 18 14.96 27.29 13.41
N GLY A 19 15.29 27.01 12.15
CA GLY A 19 14.32 27.03 11.05
C GLY A 19 14.37 25.82 10.12
N ALA A 20 14.93 24.68 10.54
CA ALA A 20 14.72 23.46 9.77
C ALA A 20 13.25 23.06 9.92
N PRO A 21 12.42 23.12 8.86
CA PRO A 21 11.11 22.49 8.92
C PRO A 21 11.32 21.03 9.32
N PRO A 22 10.44 20.43 10.16
CA PRO A 22 10.52 19.01 10.42
C PRO A 22 10.56 18.32 9.06
N SER A 23 11.60 17.53 8.81
CA SER A 23 11.64 16.65 7.66
C SER A 23 10.49 15.67 7.82
N MET A 24 9.35 16.02 7.22
CA MET A 24 8.24 15.10 7.06
C MET A 24 8.77 14.05 6.08
N ALA A 25 9.23 12.93 6.62
CA ALA A 25 9.59 11.78 5.82
C ALA A 25 8.38 11.47 4.92
N ILE A 26 8.61 11.54 3.61
CA ILE A 26 7.65 11.08 2.61
C ILE A 26 7.56 9.57 2.81
N GLU A 27 6.49 9.14 3.49
CA GLU A 27 6.23 7.75 3.83
C GLU A 27 5.90 7.00 2.53
N LYS A 28 6.91 6.35 1.95
CA LYS A 28 6.75 5.57 0.72
C LYS A 28 5.89 4.34 1.01
N PRO A 29 5.06 3.90 0.04
CA PRO A 29 4.20 2.75 0.24
C PRO A 29 5.03 1.49 0.38
N ASN A 30 4.57 0.57 1.23
CA ASN A 30 5.14 -0.76 1.32
C ASN A 30 4.54 -1.63 0.20
N LEU A 31 5.39 -2.17 -0.68
CA LEU A 31 4.98 -2.98 -1.82
C LEU A 31 5.19 -4.46 -1.53
N LEU A 32 4.24 -5.27 -1.99
CA LEU A 32 4.37 -6.72 -2.02
C LEU A 32 4.20 -7.20 -3.46
N ILE A 33 5.19 -7.91 -3.99
CA ILE A 33 5.15 -8.49 -5.32
C ILE A 33 4.95 -10.00 -5.18
N MET A 34 3.88 -10.52 -5.78
CA MET A 34 3.54 -11.94 -5.73
C MET A 34 3.19 -12.43 -7.13
N GLY A 35 3.53 -13.68 -7.43
CA GLY A 35 3.12 -14.29 -8.69
C GLY A 35 1.95 -15.24 -8.54
N GLU A 36 0.96 -15.09 -9.39
CA GLU A 36 -0.16 -16.01 -9.55
C GLU A 36 0.24 -17.11 -10.53
N ASP A 37 0.12 -18.38 -10.10
CA ASP A 37 0.47 -19.56 -10.91
C ASP A 37 -0.66 -20.61 -10.94
N ALA A 38 -1.91 -20.23 -10.60
CA ALA A 38 -3.06 -21.13 -10.63
C ALA A 38 -3.33 -21.71 -12.03
N ASP A 39 -3.23 -20.89 -13.08
CA ASP A 39 -3.52 -21.28 -14.47
C ASP A 39 -2.58 -22.41 -14.94
N GLN A 40 -3.13 -23.48 -15.51
CA GLN A 40 -2.39 -24.65 -16.02
C GLN A 40 -1.24 -24.28 -16.96
N ASP A 41 -1.44 -23.26 -17.77
CA ASP A 41 -0.51 -22.78 -18.80
C ASP A 41 0.51 -21.74 -18.28
N SER A 42 0.37 -21.35 -17.01
CA SER A 42 1.33 -20.44 -16.37
C SER A 42 2.62 -21.16 -15.97
N VAL A 43 3.70 -20.38 -15.90
CA VAL A 43 4.99 -20.85 -15.41
C VAL A 43 4.91 -21.08 -13.89
N PRO A 44 5.17 -22.31 -13.40
CA PRO A 44 5.06 -22.61 -11.97
C PRO A 44 6.00 -21.78 -11.10
N ARG A 45 5.52 -21.40 -9.91
CA ARG A 45 6.25 -20.59 -8.92
C ARG A 45 7.57 -21.20 -8.45
N ASN A 46 7.67 -22.53 -8.42
CA ASN A 46 8.89 -23.25 -8.03
C ASN A 46 9.97 -23.29 -9.12
N SER A 47 9.70 -22.77 -10.32
CA SER A 47 10.63 -22.79 -11.45
C SER A 47 11.76 -21.75 -11.30
N ARG A 48 12.91 -22.03 -11.93
CA ARG A 48 14.02 -21.06 -12.03
C ARG A 48 13.63 -19.80 -12.79
N VAL A 49 12.75 -19.93 -13.78
CA VAL A 49 12.22 -18.80 -14.57
C VAL A 49 11.46 -17.84 -13.68
N PHE A 50 10.53 -18.35 -12.89
CA PHE A 50 9.69 -17.53 -12.01
C PHE A 50 10.54 -16.74 -11.03
N ARG A 51 11.48 -17.39 -10.33
CA ARG A 51 12.39 -16.71 -9.40
C ARG A 51 13.19 -15.61 -10.09
N ARG A 52 13.76 -15.86 -11.26
CA ARG A 52 14.52 -14.83 -12.01
C ARG A 52 13.68 -13.63 -12.42
N VAL A 53 12.41 -13.84 -12.78
CA VAL A 53 11.50 -12.73 -13.08
C VAL A 53 11.17 -11.95 -11.82
N LEU A 54 10.80 -12.65 -10.74
CA LEU A 54 10.54 -12.01 -9.45
C LEU A 54 11.74 -11.19 -8.97
N ASP A 55 12.94 -11.77 -8.94
CA ASP A 55 14.17 -11.10 -8.50
C ASP A 55 14.45 -9.84 -9.34
N ALA A 56 14.28 -9.92 -10.66
CA ALA A 56 14.52 -8.78 -11.53
C ALA A 56 13.46 -7.69 -11.35
N LEU A 57 12.18 -8.03 -11.19
CA LEU A 57 11.11 -7.06 -10.88
C LEU A 57 11.38 -6.35 -9.55
N THR A 58 11.70 -7.11 -8.51
CA THR A 58 12.02 -6.57 -7.18
C THR A 58 13.21 -5.62 -7.26
N ASN A 59 14.27 -5.97 -8.00
CA ASN A 59 15.44 -5.12 -8.14
C ASN A 59 15.14 -3.81 -8.88
N GLU A 60 14.39 -3.84 -9.99
CA GLU A 60 14.05 -2.60 -10.71
C GLU A 60 13.21 -1.66 -9.86
N ILE A 61 12.21 -2.18 -9.14
CA ILE A 61 11.37 -1.35 -8.26
C ILE A 61 12.14 -0.83 -7.04
N HIS A 62 13.05 -1.64 -6.51
CA HIS A 62 13.94 -1.21 -5.43
C HIS A 62 14.91 -0.11 -5.88
N ASN A 63 15.44 -0.19 -7.11
CA ASN A 63 16.31 0.85 -7.68
C ASN A 63 15.59 2.20 -7.82
N GLU A 64 14.28 2.17 -8.05
CA GLU A 64 13.39 3.34 -8.11
C GLU A 64 13.01 3.85 -6.71
N GLY A 65 13.52 3.19 -5.67
CA GLY A 65 13.48 3.63 -4.29
C GLY A 65 12.20 3.24 -3.55
N PHE A 66 11.42 2.27 -4.03
CA PHE A 66 10.29 1.71 -3.31
C PHE A 66 10.72 0.60 -2.34
N ASP A 67 10.01 0.48 -1.22
CA ASP A 67 10.22 -0.58 -0.24
C ASP A 67 9.44 -1.83 -0.66
N VAL A 68 10.15 -2.83 -1.19
CA VAL A 68 9.57 -4.10 -1.65
C VAL A 68 9.81 -5.20 -0.62
N PHE A 69 8.73 -5.85 -0.20
CA PHE A 69 8.75 -6.94 0.76
C PHE A 69 8.67 -8.30 0.07
N ASP A 70 9.47 -9.24 0.57
CA ASP A 70 9.47 -10.62 0.12
C ASP A 70 8.28 -11.39 0.73
N GLU A 71 7.54 -12.11 -0.13
CA GLU A 71 6.36 -12.88 0.26
C GLU A 71 6.66 -13.93 1.34
N THR A 72 7.82 -14.59 1.29
CA THR A 72 8.20 -15.58 2.31
C THR A 72 8.47 -14.89 3.64
N ALA A 73 9.25 -13.80 3.64
CA ALA A 73 9.62 -13.08 4.86
C ALA A 73 8.41 -12.58 5.66
N ILE A 74 7.31 -12.23 5.00
CA ILE A 74 6.11 -11.70 5.64
C ILE A 74 5.03 -12.76 5.94
N SER A 75 5.14 -13.99 5.41
CA SER A 75 4.14 -15.05 5.56
C SER A 75 4.60 -16.26 6.37
N LEU A 76 5.82 -16.23 6.93
CA LEU A 76 6.48 -17.34 7.63
C LEU A 76 5.62 -17.99 8.73
N ASP A 77 4.86 -17.19 9.49
CA ASP A 77 4.17 -17.67 10.70
C ASP A 77 2.73 -18.13 10.43
N ASP A 78 2.05 -17.57 9.42
CA ASP A 78 0.60 -17.71 9.24
C ASP A 78 0.19 -18.59 8.03
N TYR A 79 1.13 -18.89 7.11
CA TYR A 79 0.80 -19.59 5.87
C TYR A 79 1.69 -20.79 5.57
N ALA A 80 1.07 -21.84 5.00
CA ALA A 80 1.76 -23.00 4.48
C ALA A 80 2.72 -22.59 3.35
N GLN A 81 4.02 -22.73 3.62
CA GLN A 81 5.09 -22.38 2.70
C GLN A 81 5.23 -23.39 1.56
N GLY A 82 5.80 -22.94 0.43
CA GLY A 82 6.17 -23.83 -0.68
C GLY A 82 5.00 -24.38 -1.51
N ARG A 83 3.78 -23.83 -1.34
CA ARG A 83 2.64 -24.20 -2.19
C ARG A 83 2.81 -23.68 -3.61
N VAL A 84 2.31 -24.46 -4.56
CA VAL A 84 2.26 -24.16 -5.99
C VAL A 84 0.78 -24.07 -6.39
N ARG A 85 0.46 -23.31 -7.43
CA ARG A 85 -0.92 -23.10 -7.93
C ARG A 85 -1.79 -22.27 -6.98
N ARG A 86 -1.27 -21.12 -6.53
CA ARG A 86 -2.02 -20.18 -5.69
C ARG A 86 -3.01 -19.37 -6.52
N THR A 87 -4.23 -19.25 -6.02
CA THR A 87 -5.29 -18.43 -6.66
C THR A 87 -5.15 -16.96 -6.28
N ASP A 88 -5.74 -16.08 -7.10
CA ASP A 88 -5.83 -14.65 -6.79
C ASP A 88 -6.40 -14.36 -5.39
N ALA A 89 -7.45 -15.07 -4.98
CA ALA A 89 -8.08 -14.88 -3.68
C ALA A 89 -7.13 -15.19 -2.51
N GLU A 90 -6.34 -16.27 -2.63
CA GLU A 90 -5.32 -16.63 -1.63
C GLU A 90 -4.22 -15.55 -1.55
N ILE A 91 -3.77 -15.05 -2.69
CA ILE A 91 -2.72 -14.03 -2.77
C ILE A 91 -3.20 -12.71 -2.12
N ILE A 92 -4.44 -12.29 -2.39
CA ILE A 92 -5.02 -11.08 -1.80
C ILE A 92 -5.21 -11.25 -0.28
N ASP A 93 -5.62 -12.44 0.17
CA ASP A 93 -5.76 -12.73 1.60
C ASP A 93 -4.42 -12.62 2.34
N ILE A 94 -3.35 -13.18 1.76
CA ILE A 94 -1.97 -13.02 2.28
C ILE A 94 -1.58 -11.54 2.36
N ALA A 95 -1.82 -10.75 1.31
CA ALA A 95 -1.48 -9.33 1.35
C ALA A 95 -2.23 -8.57 2.47
N LYS A 96 -3.48 -8.93 2.75
CA LYS A 96 -4.31 -8.29 3.79
C LYS A 96 -4.01 -8.76 5.21
N SER A 97 -3.53 -9.98 5.38
CA SER A 97 -3.22 -10.54 6.69
C SER A 97 -1.89 -10.01 7.26
N VAL A 98 -0.93 -9.66 6.39
CA VAL A 98 0.36 -9.10 6.80
C VAL A 98 0.17 -7.78 7.56
N LYS A 99 0.46 -7.80 8.87
CA LYS A 99 0.29 -6.63 9.76
C LYS A 99 1.58 -5.86 10.01
N ARG A 100 2.76 -6.45 9.77
CA ARG A 100 4.06 -5.89 10.18
C ARG A 100 5.15 -6.23 9.15
N PRO A 101 5.59 -5.25 8.33
CA PRO A 101 4.97 -3.94 8.11
C PRO A 101 3.65 -4.06 7.32
N PRO A 102 2.72 -3.11 7.48
CA PRO A 102 1.48 -3.12 6.70
C PRO A 102 1.79 -2.87 5.22
N ILE A 103 1.24 -3.71 4.34
CA ILE A 103 1.38 -3.58 2.88
C ILE A 103 0.32 -2.62 2.35
N ASP A 104 0.73 -1.66 1.51
CA ASP A 104 -0.16 -0.69 0.89
C ASP A 104 -0.56 -1.11 -0.52
N ILE A 105 0.41 -1.59 -1.31
CA ILE A 105 0.23 -2.01 -2.70
C ILE A 105 0.63 -3.47 -2.86
N ALA A 106 -0.23 -4.26 -3.50
CA ALA A 106 0.11 -5.60 -3.98
C ALA A 106 0.22 -5.59 -5.51
N VAL A 107 1.34 -6.05 -6.02
CA VAL A 107 1.55 -6.34 -7.45
C VAL A 107 1.42 -7.84 -7.65
N ILE A 108 0.44 -8.25 -8.44
CA ILE A 108 0.21 -9.65 -8.77
C ILE A 108 0.53 -9.85 -10.24
N PHE A 109 1.46 -10.76 -10.57
CA PHE A 109 1.85 -11.06 -11.94
C PHE A 109 1.70 -12.53 -12.30
N THR A 110 1.49 -12.83 -13.58
CA THR A 110 1.46 -14.18 -14.13
C THR A 110 2.35 -14.23 -15.36
N ILE A 111 3.13 -15.30 -15.47
CA ILE A 111 4.02 -15.54 -16.61
C ILE A 111 3.40 -16.65 -17.46
N TYR A 112 3.15 -16.36 -18.73
CA TYR A 112 2.77 -17.32 -19.74
C TYR A 112 3.94 -17.57 -20.68
N ALA A 113 4.19 -18.83 -20.99
CA ALA A 113 5.17 -19.24 -21.98
C ALA A 113 4.51 -20.19 -22.98
N SER A 114 4.53 -19.80 -24.25
CA SER A 114 4.01 -20.61 -25.35
C SER A 114 5.14 -21.04 -26.27
N ALA A 115 5.07 -22.27 -26.75
CA ALA A 115 6.03 -22.86 -27.67
C ALA A 115 5.29 -23.32 -28.93
N ARG A 116 5.87 -23.02 -30.09
CA ARG A 116 5.44 -23.53 -31.39
C ARG A 116 6.56 -24.38 -31.96
N ASP A 117 6.30 -25.66 -32.06
CA ASP A 117 7.25 -26.63 -32.59
C ASP A 117 7.23 -26.61 -34.12
N PHE A 118 8.40 -26.42 -34.71
CA PHE A 118 8.68 -26.69 -36.11
C PHE A 118 9.64 -27.89 -36.20
N ASN A 119 9.60 -28.61 -37.33
CA ASN A 119 10.42 -29.81 -37.55
C ASN A 119 11.93 -29.61 -37.32
N TYR A 120 12.41 -28.37 -37.41
CA TYR A 120 13.83 -28.00 -37.28
C TYR A 120 14.11 -27.04 -36.13
N THR A 121 13.09 -26.51 -35.44
CA THR A 121 13.28 -25.57 -34.33
C THR A 121 12.01 -25.36 -33.51
N THR A 122 12.14 -24.97 -32.26
CA THR A 122 11.00 -24.54 -31.44
C THR A 122 11.03 -23.02 -31.29
N LYS A 123 9.93 -22.34 -31.62
CA LYS A 123 9.77 -20.89 -31.40
C LYS A 123 9.02 -20.65 -30.10
N ILE A 124 9.61 -19.83 -29.24
CA ILE A 124 9.08 -19.54 -27.91
C ILE A 124 8.65 -18.08 -27.86
N LYS A 125 7.43 -17.85 -27.39
CA LYS A 125 6.89 -16.53 -27.08
C LYS A 125 6.44 -16.50 -25.62
N THR A 126 6.81 -15.45 -24.91
CA THR A 126 6.46 -15.29 -23.50
C THR A 126 5.69 -14.00 -23.29
N ARG A 127 4.81 -14.02 -22.31
CA ARG A 127 3.94 -12.90 -21.95
C ARG A 127 3.86 -12.80 -20.45
N VAL A 128 4.16 -11.64 -19.91
CA VAL A 128 4.02 -11.33 -18.49
C VAL A 128 2.90 -10.34 -18.36
N THR A 129 1.86 -10.74 -17.65
CA THR A 129 0.73 -9.87 -17.31
C THR A 129 0.73 -9.63 -15.82
N GLY A 130 0.26 -8.47 -15.38
CA GLY A 130 0.07 -8.22 -13.98
C GLY A 130 -0.91 -7.09 -13.70
N ARG A 131 -1.31 -7.02 -12.44
CA ARG A 131 -2.22 -6.01 -11.92
C ARG A 131 -1.67 -5.42 -10.62
N ILE A 132 -1.99 -4.17 -10.41
CA ILE A 132 -1.63 -3.39 -9.23
C ILE A 132 -2.90 -3.17 -8.43
N LEU A 133 -2.87 -3.55 -7.16
CA LEU A 133 -4.01 -3.48 -6.25
C LEU A 133 -3.63 -2.65 -5.01
N ALA A 134 -4.53 -1.77 -4.59
CA ALA A 134 -4.48 -1.21 -3.25
C ALA A 134 -4.98 -2.28 -2.26
N VAL A 135 -4.11 -2.75 -1.37
CA VAL A 135 -4.45 -3.84 -0.43
C VAL A 135 -5.61 -3.44 0.48
N LYS A 136 -5.61 -2.17 0.88
CA LYS A 136 -6.54 -1.59 1.84
C LYS A 136 -7.97 -1.50 1.33
N SER A 137 -8.16 -0.94 0.13
CA SER A 137 -9.48 -0.79 -0.50
C SER A 137 -9.87 -1.99 -1.37
N GLY A 138 -8.90 -2.82 -1.77
CA GLY A 138 -9.09 -3.84 -2.80
C GLY A 138 -9.24 -3.26 -4.21
N GLN A 139 -9.07 -1.95 -4.38
CA GLN A 139 -9.22 -1.30 -5.67
C GLN A 139 -8.09 -1.67 -6.62
N ARG A 140 -8.43 -1.94 -7.89
CA ARG A 140 -7.45 -2.09 -8.95
C ARG A 140 -6.95 -0.71 -9.37
N LEU A 141 -5.66 -0.47 -9.18
CA LEU A 141 -4.98 0.77 -9.55
C LEU A 141 -4.51 0.75 -11.00
N GLY A 142 -4.25 -0.43 -11.55
CA GLY A 142 -3.88 -0.59 -12.94
C GLY A 142 -3.49 -2.02 -13.30
N ASN A 143 -3.04 -2.17 -14.53
CA ASN A 143 -2.51 -3.40 -15.09
C ASN A 143 -1.35 -3.10 -16.04
N PHE A 144 -0.54 -4.12 -16.29
CA PHE A 144 0.52 -4.11 -17.27
C PHE A 144 0.56 -5.45 -17.99
N GLU A 145 0.98 -5.42 -19.24
CA GLU A 145 1.17 -6.60 -20.05
C GLU A 145 2.36 -6.36 -20.98
N ILE A 146 3.33 -7.26 -20.92
CA ILE A 146 4.53 -7.22 -21.77
C ILE A 146 4.70 -8.56 -22.45
N GLU A 147 4.82 -8.52 -23.76
CA GLU A 147 5.18 -9.67 -24.58
C GLU A 147 6.67 -9.63 -24.93
N SER A 148 7.27 -10.80 -25.14
CA SER A 148 8.62 -10.90 -25.68
C SER A 148 8.69 -10.16 -27.02
N PRO A 149 9.64 -9.22 -27.23
CA PRO A 149 9.71 -8.40 -28.44
C PRO A 149 10.02 -9.21 -29.70
N ARG A 150 10.57 -10.42 -29.54
CA ARG A 150 10.82 -11.37 -30.60
C ARG A 150 10.59 -12.79 -30.10
N GLU A 151 10.29 -13.68 -31.03
CA GLU A 151 10.27 -15.11 -30.75
C GLU A 151 11.69 -15.62 -30.54
N TRP A 152 11.90 -16.31 -29.43
CA TRP A 152 13.18 -16.96 -29.16
C TRP A 152 13.22 -18.34 -29.77
N THR A 153 14.41 -18.73 -30.20
CA THR A 153 14.62 -19.99 -30.90
C THR A 153 15.26 -20.97 -29.94
N ALA A 154 14.62 -22.12 -29.75
CA ALA A 154 15.15 -23.26 -29.01
C ALA A 154 15.40 -24.44 -29.96
N ALA A 155 16.03 -25.48 -29.43
CA ALA A 155 16.27 -26.72 -30.16
C ALA A 155 14.96 -27.31 -30.73
N ALA A 156 15.06 -28.09 -31.80
CA ALA A 156 13.91 -28.86 -32.29
C ALA A 156 13.42 -29.84 -31.21
N ASN A 157 12.10 -30.07 -31.13
CA ASN A 157 11.48 -30.94 -30.14
C ASN A 157 11.89 -30.59 -28.70
N CYS A 158 11.81 -29.31 -28.34
CA CYS A 158 12.26 -28.81 -27.05
C CYS A 158 11.28 -29.22 -25.94
N PRO A 159 11.64 -30.17 -25.04
CA PRO A 159 10.76 -30.54 -23.95
C PRO A 159 10.58 -29.38 -22.96
N ARG A 160 9.61 -29.51 -22.04
CA ARG A 160 9.29 -28.49 -21.02
C ARG A 160 10.52 -27.93 -20.30
N GLU A 161 11.49 -28.76 -19.97
CA GLU A 161 12.72 -28.33 -19.29
C GLU A 161 13.59 -27.41 -20.18
N CYS A 162 13.77 -27.79 -21.45
CA CYS A 162 14.46 -26.96 -22.46
C CYS A 162 13.73 -25.63 -22.68
N LEU A 163 12.40 -25.63 -22.66
CA LEU A 163 11.59 -24.41 -22.77
C LEU A 163 11.84 -23.49 -21.57
N LEU A 164 11.78 -24.03 -20.35
CA LEU A 164 12.03 -23.27 -19.13
C LEU A 164 13.47 -22.74 -19.07
N GLU A 165 14.46 -23.49 -19.56
CA GLU A 165 15.83 -23.01 -19.64
C GLU A 165 15.97 -21.85 -20.62
N THR A 166 15.40 -22.00 -21.83
CA THR A 166 15.45 -20.95 -22.86
C THR A 166 14.73 -19.70 -22.41
N VAL A 167 13.51 -19.82 -21.87
CA VAL A 167 12.78 -18.70 -21.27
C VAL A 167 13.59 -18.08 -20.14
N GLY A 168 14.21 -18.90 -19.29
CA GLY A 168 15.03 -18.44 -18.18
C GLY A 168 16.31 -17.70 -18.59
N LYS A 169 16.81 -17.89 -19.81
CA LYS A 169 17.93 -17.13 -20.38
C LYS A 169 17.52 -15.71 -20.74
N TYR A 170 16.30 -15.55 -21.25
CA TYR A 170 15.77 -14.27 -21.70
C TYR A 170 14.85 -13.57 -20.68
N SER A 171 14.52 -14.24 -19.58
CA SER A 171 13.66 -13.72 -18.52
C SER A 171 14.17 -12.42 -17.91
N LYS A 172 15.49 -12.21 -17.89
CA LYS A 172 16.11 -10.98 -17.39
C LYS A 172 15.79 -9.76 -18.27
N ILE A 173 15.65 -9.95 -19.59
CA ILE A 173 15.28 -8.86 -20.50
C ILE A 173 13.83 -8.46 -20.23
N ILE A 174 12.93 -9.44 -20.23
CA ILE A 174 11.51 -9.18 -19.97
C ILE A 174 11.29 -8.56 -18.60
N ALA A 175 11.93 -9.09 -17.56
CA ALA A 175 11.71 -8.57 -16.22
C ALA A 175 12.24 -7.15 -16.03
N ARG A 176 13.27 -6.74 -16.78
CA ARG A 176 13.71 -5.34 -16.84
C ARG A 176 12.67 -4.44 -17.50
N ASP A 177 12.16 -4.86 -18.65
CA ASP A 177 11.12 -4.12 -19.37
C ASP A 177 9.86 -3.99 -18.50
N VAL A 178 9.45 -5.08 -17.85
CA VAL A 178 8.30 -5.08 -16.92
C VAL A 178 8.58 -4.24 -15.70
N GLY A 179 9.76 -4.36 -15.09
CA GLY A 179 10.15 -3.60 -13.91
C GLY A 179 10.14 -2.09 -14.17
N SER A 180 10.68 -1.66 -15.30
CA SER A 180 10.68 -0.25 -15.71
C SER A 180 9.26 0.29 -15.94
N VAL A 181 8.42 -0.42 -16.69
CA VAL A 181 7.01 -0.01 -16.92
C VAL A 181 6.22 0.01 -15.63
N LEU A 182 6.46 -0.96 -14.75
CA LEU A 182 5.80 -1.05 -13.45
C LEU A 182 6.24 0.09 -12.53
N ALA A 183 7.53 0.41 -12.48
CA ALA A 183 8.03 1.53 -11.69
C ALA A 183 7.48 2.87 -12.16
N GLU A 184 7.46 3.13 -13.47
CA GLU A 184 6.86 4.34 -14.04
C GLU A 184 5.39 4.47 -13.62
N LYS A 185 4.61 3.37 -13.75
CA LYS A 185 3.22 3.34 -13.28
C LYS A 185 3.08 3.57 -11.77
N LEU A 186 3.98 3.04 -10.96
CA LEU A 186 3.96 3.21 -9.51
C LEU A 186 4.28 4.65 -9.12
N VAL A 187 5.21 5.30 -9.82
CA VAL A 187 5.49 6.73 -9.67
C VAL A 187 4.25 7.54 -10.03
N ASP A 188 3.60 7.27 -11.17
CA ASP A 188 2.37 7.98 -11.56
C ASP A 188 1.22 7.80 -10.55
N ILE A 189 1.06 6.60 -9.98
CA ILE A 189 0.08 6.31 -8.95
C ILE A 189 0.41 7.05 -7.64
N TYR A 190 1.69 7.21 -7.32
CA TYR A 190 2.14 7.75 -6.04
C TYR A 190 2.34 9.28 -6.05
N ASP A 191 2.77 9.85 -7.17
CA ASP A 191 3.22 11.24 -7.30
C ASP A 191 2.13 12.14 -7.92
N GLY A 192 0.86 11.73 -7.86
CA GLY A 192 -0.30 12.52 -8.26
C GLY A 192 -0.25 13.94 -7.71
N ASP A 193 -0.75 14.90 -8.51
CA ASP A 193 -0.66 16.37 -8.35
C ASP A 193 0.05 16.84 -7.07
N ARG A 194 1.29 17.32 -7.24
CA ARG A 194 2.00 18.10 -6.23
C ARG A 194 1.16 19.34 -5.90
N ASP A 195 0.45 19.32 -4.79
CA ASP A 195 -0.11 20.54 -4.21
C ASP A 195 1.03 21.52 -3.91
N ASP A 196 0.76 22.82 -4.03
CA ASP A 196 1.68 23.97 -3.83
C ASP A 196 2.41 23.96 -2.45
N ASP A 197 1.98 23.08 -1.54
CA ASP A 197 2.60 22.79 -0.24
C ASP A 197 3.77 21.77 -0.29
N GLY A 198 4.13 21.21 -1.44
CA GLY A 198 5.25 20.26 -1.58
C GLY A 198 4.96 18.84 -1.07
N TYR A 199 3.69 18.44 -1.00
CA TYR A 199 3.27 17.09 -0.61
C TYR A 199 2.82 16.30 -1.86
N SER A 200 3.40 15.11 -2.08
CA SER A 200 2.91 14.16 -3.08
C SER A 200 1.51 13.67 -2.67
N LYS A 201 0.51 13.91 -3.51
CA LYS A 201 -0.83 13.35 -3.37
C LYS A 201 -0.77 11.94 -3.94
N ALA A 202 -0.60 10.96 -3.07
CA ALA A 202 -0.81 9.58 -3.48
C ALA A 202 -2.23 9.46 -4.04
N ASN A 203 -2.37 9.12 -5.33
CA ASN A 203 -3.67 8.75 -5.94
C ASN A 203 -4.19 7.39 -5.41
N LEU A 204 -3.54 6.87 -4.36
CA LEU A 204 -4.04 5.80 -3.51
C LEU A 204 -5.10 6.39 -2.58
N ALA A 205 -6.34 6.51 -3.08
CA ALA A 205 -7.49 6.68 -2.23
C ALA A 205 -7.54 5.49 -1.25
N ASN A 206 -7.14 5.74 0.00
CA ASN A 206 -7.21 4.73 1.04
C ASN A 206 -8.65 4.67 1.52
N GLY A 207 -9.22 3.46 1.47
CA GLY A 207 -10.52 3.17 2.07
C GLY A 207 -10.38 2.83 3.54
N PHE A 208 -11.09 3.57 4.39
CA PHE A 208 -11.14 3.37 5.83
C PHE A 208 -12.57 3.08 6.28
N SER A 209 -12.73 2.15 7.22
CA SER A 209 -13.99 1.94 7.93
C SER A 209 -13.99 2.80 9.18
N LEU A 210 -14.90 3.77 9.28
CA LEU A 210 -15.08 4.60 10.47
C LEU A 210 -16.33 4.13 11.21
N VAL A 211 -16.13 3.59 12.41
CA VAL A 211 -17.19 3.10 13.29
C VAL A 211 -17.32 4.06 14.47
N PHE A 212 -18.50 4.63 14.66
CA PHE A 212 -18.82 5.55 15.74
C PHE A 212 -19.84 4.89 16.68
N ASP A 213 -19.41 4.61 17.91
CA ASP A 213 -20.22 3.93 18.93
C ASP A 213 -20.48 4.84 20.15
N GLY A 214 -21.74 4.91 20.56
CA GLY A 214 -22.26 5.73 21.65
C GLY A 214 -22.54 7.19 21.28
N PHE A 215 -22.57 7.53 20.00
CA PHE A 215 -22.84 8.89 19.50
C PHE A 215 -24.27 8.98 18.97
N SER A 216 -24.98 10.05 19.32
CA SER A 216 -26.33 10.29 18.82
C SER A 216 -26.30 10.80 17.37
N GLU A 217 -27.46 10.79 16.71
CA GLU A 217 -27.62 11.37 15.36
C GLU A 217 -27.15 12.83 15.30
N ASP A 218 -27.47 13.65 16.32
CA ASP A 218 -27.01 15.04 16.39
C ASP A 218 -25.48 15.13 16.52
N ASP A 219 -24.87 14.30 17.39
CA ASP A 219 -23.40 14.24 17.51
C ASP A 219 -22.75 13.84 16.17
N MET A 220 -23.41 12.97 15.40
CA MET A 220 -22.91 12.50 14.10
C MET A 220 -23.00 13.56 13.01
N LEU A 221 -24.07 14.37 12.97
CA LEU A 221 -24.18 15.47 12.02
C LEU A 221 -23.03 16.47 12.19
N ASP A 222 -22.70 16.81 13.43
CA ASP A 222 -21.54 17.66 13.73
C ASP A 222 -20.24 17.01 13.26
N MET A 223 -20.06 15.70 13.49
CA MET A 223 -18.84 14.99 13.08
C MET A 223 -18.69 14.89 11.56
N GLU A 224 -19.78 14.65 10.83
CA GLU A 224 -19.76 14.60 9.36
C GLU A 224 -19.22 15.91 8.76
N GLU A 225 -19.62 17.06 9.30
CA GLU A 225 -19.12 18.37 8.86
C GLU A 225 -17.60 18.49 9.03
N TYR A 226 -17.03 17.96 10.12
CA TYR A 226 -15.58 17.98 10.34
C TYR A 226 -14.82 17.01 9.44
N ILE A 227 -15.38 15.82 9.19
CA ILE A 227 -14.72 14.75 8.44
C ILE A 227 -14.50 15.16 6.98
N VAL A 228 -15.40 15.98 6.42
CA VAL A 228 -15.29 16.57 5.08
C VAL A 228 -14.13 17.58 4.98
N VAL A 229 -13.79 18.26 6.06
CA VAL A 229 -12.75 19.30 6.10
C VAL A 229 -11.33 18.72 6.26
N PHE A 230 -11.20 17.42 6.52
CA PHE A 230 -9.89 16.79 6.62
C PHE A 230 -9.12 16.91 5.30
N LYS A 231 -7.87 17.40 5.35
CA LYS A 231 -7.01 17.46 4.15
C LYS A 231 -6.92 16.08 3.51
N GLY A 232 -7.13 16.01 2.21
CA GLY A 232 -7.14 14.76 1.44
C GLY A 232 -8.45 13.97 1.52
N TYR A 233 -9.53 14.52 2.08
CA TYR A 233 -10.86 13.95 1.96
C TYR A 233 -11.26 13.84 0.48
N GLU A 234 -11.82 12.69 0.10
CA GLU A 234 -12.39 12.49 -1.24
C GLU A 234 -13.90 12.31 -1.17
N ARG A 235 -14.36 11.29 -0.44
CA ARG A 235 -15.78 11.00 -0.23
C ARG A 235 -16.00 10.12 0.97
N HIS A 236 -17.24 10.07 1.45
CA HIS A 236 -17.68 9.06 2.40
C HIS A 236 -19.09 8.54 2.05
N ARG A 237 -19.42 7.35 2.55
CA ARG A 237 -20.74 6.73 2.40
C ARG A 237 -21.13 6.04 3.70
N ALA A 238 -22.35 6.28 4.17
CA ALA A 238 -22.91 5.52 5.28
C ALA A 238 -23.09 4.04 4.88
N VAL A 239 -22.48 3.15 5.66
CA VAL A 239 -22.63 1.69 5.57
C VAL A 239 -23.76 1.25 6.49
N TYR A 240 -23.81 1.83 7.69
CA TYR A 240 -24.87 1.59 8.66
C TYR A 240 -25.13 2.88 9.46
N ALA A 241 -26.41 3.18 9.74
CA ALA A 241 -26.80 4.29 10.59
C ALA A 241 -27.90 3.81 11.54
N GLY A 242 -27.54 3.65 12.82
CA GLY A 242 -28.47 3.37 13.91
C GLY A 242 -28.63 4.59 14.82
N ARG A 243 -29.22 4.39 16.00
CA ARG A 243 -29.45 5.49 16.97
C ARG A 243 -28.20 5.92 17.75
N MET A 244 -27.29 4.98 17.98
CA MET A 244 -26.07 5.17 18.78
C MET A 244 -24.83 4.56 18.11
N HIS A 245 -25.00 3.94 16.95
CA HIS A 245 -23.97 3.17 16.26
C HIS A 245 -24.04 3.52 14.79
N HIS A 246 -22.94 4.04 14.25
CA HIS A 246 -22.86 4.53 12.87
C HIS A 246 -21.57 4.03 12.24
N GLU A 247 -21.66 3.61 10.98
CA GLU A 247 -20.53 3.08 10.22
C GLU A 247 -20.45 3.80 8.88
N TYR A 248 -19.25 4.27 8.54
CA TYR A 248 -18.98 4.97 7.31
C TYR A 248 -17.79 4.35 6.59
N TRP A 249 -17.95 4.17 5.29
CA TRP A 249 -16.84 3.97 4.38
C TRP A 249 -16.28 5.34 4.00
N TYR A 250 -15.05 5.62 4.40
CA TYR A 250 -14.36 6.90 4.23
C TYR A 250 -13.17 6.74 3.29
N GLU A 251 -13.15 7.52 2.20
CA GLU A 251 -12.07 7.52 1.23
C GLU A 251 -11.24 8.80 1.33
N SER A 252 -9.93 8.63 1.44
CA SER A 252 -9.00 9.74 1.56
C SER A 252 -7.60 9.39 1.06
N SER A 253 -6.93 10.37 0.46
CA SER A 253 -5.51 10.31 0.13
C SER A 253 -4.59 10.55 1.34
N SER A 254 -5.15 10.81 2.53
CA SER A 254 -4.39 10.96 3.78
C SER A 254 -3.83 9.64 4.29
N THR A 255 -2.70 9.71 5.00
CA THR A 255 -2.14 8.56 5.72
C THR A 255 -3.00 8.19 6.93
N ALA A 256 -2.98 6.91 7.31
CA ALA A 256 -3.67 6.39 8.48
C ALA A 256 -3.31 7.16 9.78
N THR A 257 -2.03 7.52 9.94
CA THR A 257 -1.55 8.31 11.08
C THR A 257 -2.17 9.70 11.12
N ARG A 258 -2.31 10.35 9.95
CA ARG A 258 -2.93 11.67 9.83
C ARG A 258 -4.43 11.60 10.12
N LEU A 259 -5.13 10.61 9.59
CA LEU A 259 -6.55 10.40 9.87
C LEU A 259 -6.81 10.18 11.36
N ASN A 260 -6.02 9.32 12.02
CA ASN A 260 -6.09 9.10 13.47
C ASN A 260 -5.94 10.42 14.25
N ARG A 261 -4.94 11.24 13.88
CA ARG A 261 -4.71 12.55 14.49
C ARG A 261 -5.88 13.50 14.26
N ASN A 262 -6.45 13.52 13.05
CA ASN A 262 -7.59 14.37 12.70
C ASN A 262 -8.85 13.98 13.47
N LEU A 263 -9.18 12.68 13.56
CA LEU A 263 -10.32 12.18 14.36
C LEU A 263 -10.20 12.58 15.84
N ARG A 264 -8.99 12.48 16.41
CA ARG A 264 -8.74 12.93 17.79
C ARG A 264 -8.89 14.44 17.97
N LYS A 265 -8.43 15.22 16.98
CA LYS A 265 -8.59 16.69 16.99
C LYS A 265 -10.06 17.10 16.86
N MET A 266 -10.82 16.42 16.00
CA MET A 266 -12.25 16.61 15.82
C MET A 266 -12.99 16.41 17.15
N LEU A 267 -12.82 15.27 17.82
CA LEU A 267 -13.46 15.01 19.12
C LEU A 267 -13.15 16.11 20.15
N LYS A 268 -11.88 16.56 20.20
CA LYS A 268 -11.47 17.64 21.09
C LYS A 268 -12.13 18.97 20.74
N HIS A 269 -12.32 19.26 19.46
CA HIS A 269 -12.88 20.50 18.97
C HIS A 269 -14.39 20.58 19.18
N ILE A 270 -15.12 19.49 18.93
CA ILE A 270 -16.58 19.38 19.21
C ILE A 270 -16.83 19.29 20.73
N GLY A 271 -15.80 19.06 21.54
CA GLY A 271 -15.90 19.00 23.00
C GLY A 271 -16.43 17.66 23.53
N ILE A 272 -16.47 16.63 22.68
CA ILE A 272 -16.93 15.30 23.07
C ILE A 272 -15.76 14.45 23.57
N SER A 273 -15.92 13.88 24.75
CA SER A 273 -14.97 12.91 25.28
C SER A 273 -15.15 11.57 24.56
N GLY A 274 -14.14 11.14 23.80
CA GLY A 274 -14.15 9.88 23.08
C GLY A 274 -12.78 9.22 23.01
N ARG A 275 -12.77 7.92 22.75
CA ARG A 275 -11.57 7.12 22.49
C ARG A 275 -11.54 6.77 21.01
N VAL A 276 -10.39 6.96 20.36
CA VAL A 276 -10.14 6.46 19.01
C VAL A 276 -9.21 5.26 19.10
N GLN A 277 -9.69 4.10 18.66
CA GLN A 277 -8.91 2.89 18.45
C GLN A 277 -8.82 2.63 16.95
N PHE A 278 -7.74 2.02 16.49
CA PHE A 278 -7.61 1.65 15.09
C PHE A 278 -6.96 0.27 14.96
N SER A 279 -7.37 -0.48 13.94
CA SER A 279 -6.81 -1.77 13.57
C SER A 279 -6.85 -1.90 12.05
N GLY A 280 -5.68 -1.89 11.41
CA GLY A 280 -5.60 -1.86 9.94
C GLY A 280 -6.29 -0.61 9.38
N ASN A 281 -7.42 -0.81 8.70
CA ASN A 281 -8.21 0.27 8.08
C ASN A 281 -9.48 0.62 8.87
N GLU A 282 -9.73 -0.07 9.97
CA GLU A 282 -10.89 0.19 10.80
C GLU A 282 -10.52 1.14 11.93
N TYR A 283 -11.30 2.20 12.08
CA TYR A 283 -11.24 3.15 13.18
C TYR A 283 -12.51 3.02 13.99
N VAL A 284 -12.36 2.63 15.25
CA VAL A 284 -13.48 2.58 16.20
C VAL A 284 -13.36 3.79 17.11
N VAL A 285 -14.32 4.68 17.00
CA VAL A 285 -14.50 5.86 17.83
C VAL A 285 -15.59 5.55 18.83
N THR A 286 -15.25 5.53 20.12
CA THR A 286 -16.21 5.22 21.19
C THR A 286 -16.38 6.41 22.10
N ARG A 287 -17.62 6.79 22.42
CA ARG A 287 -17.90 7.86 23.38
C ARG A 287 -17.50 7.45 24.80
N ILE A 288 -16.81 8.32 25.51
CA ILE A 288 -16.53 8.18 26.94
C ILE A 288 -17.48 9.09 27.70
N SER A 289 -18.61 8.55 28.17
CA SER A 289 -19.46 9.30 29.10
C SER A 289 -18.74 9.45 30.44
N LYS A 290 -18.59 10.68 30.94
CA LYS A 290 -18.23 10.88 32.34
C LYS A 290 -19.45 10.49 33.17
N ARG A 291 -19.37 9.36 33.90
CA ARG A 291 -20.39 8.98 34.88
C ARG A 291 -20.53 10.15 35.86
N LYS A 292 -21.65 10.87 35.84
CA LYS A 292 -21.96 11.91 36.83
C LYS A 292 -21.88 11.21 38.19
N ARG A 293 -20.90 11.54 39.04
CA ARG A 293 -20.88 11.06 40.43
C ARG A 293 -22.21 11.51 41.02
N ARG A 294 -23.11 10.58 41.28
CA ARG A 294 -24.32 10.84 42.05
C ARG A 294 -23.78 11.16 43.44
N ASN A 295 -23.70 12.45 43.78
CA ASN A 295 -23.56 12.84 45.18
C ASN A 295 -24.81 12.29 45.85
N LEU A 296 -24.68 11.13 46.47
CA LEU A 296 -25.62 10.66 47.47
C LEU A 296 -25.43 11.63 48.62
N ASP A 297 -26.32 12.62 48.67
CA ASP A 297 -26.42 13.49 49.83
C ASP A 297 -26.76 12.61 51.04
N PRO A 298 -25.89 12.54 52.07
CA PRO A 298 -26.16 11.75 53.27
C PRO A 298 -27.40 12.21 54.04
N ASN A 299 -28.06 13.31 53.65
CA ASN A 299 -29.27 13.82 54.30
C ASN A 299 -30.59 13.45 53.60
N ASN A 300 -30.58 12.54 52.62
CA ASN A 300 -31.80 12.07 51.93
C ASN A 300 -32.22 10.65 52.39
N TRP A 301 -32.29 10.44 53.71
CA TRP A 301 -33.00 9.33 54.35
C TRP A 301 -33.97 9.86 55.40
#